data_AF-A0A380MSU3-F1
#
_entry.id   AF-A0A380MSU3-F1
#
_cell.length_a   1.000
_cell.length_b   1.000
_cell.length_c   1.000
_cell.angle_alpha   90.00
_cell.angle_beta   90.00
_cell.angle_gamma   90.00
#
_symmetry.space_group_name_H-M   'P 1'
#
loop_
_entity.id
_entity.type
_entity.pdbx_description
1 polymer ?
#
loop_
_entity_poly.entity_id
_entity_poly.type
_entity_poly.pdbx_seq_one_letter_code
_entity_poly.pdbx_strand_id
1 'polypeptide(L)'
;MMPVISLEKVTTTAALRVEELSYWERAVALYVSSMPSRFRAGTVSREQMHAWMLDGVERLGLEEIRRQARYADGYHRLWMSHLVTVEVEQRHKARFPMKGRLNRAEQGAANSVFALAPVSGHREVPEVDGVCPCGGKGYVEINDPGLDPELSYSLDCPVHRAGASWWRGGSA
;
A
#
# COMPACT_ATOMS: atom_id res chain seq x y z
N MET A 1 -48.61 -18.18 11.02
CA MET A 1 -47.40 -19.00 11.26
C MET A 1 -46.51 -18.84 10.03
N MET A 2 -45.48 -18.00 10.10
CA MET A 2 -44.55 -17.75 8.99
C MET A 2 -43.16 -18.24 9.40
N PRO A 3 -42.40 -18.90 8.50
CA PRO A 3 -41.05 -19.33 8.83
C PRO A 3 -40.12 -18.12 8.79
N VAL A 4 -39.38 -17.93 9.88
CA VAL A 4 -38.26 -17.00 9.95
C VAL A 4 -37.10 -17.69 9.21
N ILE A 5 -36.77 -17.19 8.02
CA ILE A 5 -35.55 -17.59 7.32
C ILE A 5 -34.39 -16.84 7.99
N SER A 6 -33.68 -17.53 8.88
CA SER A 6 -32.39 -17.05 9.38
C SER A 6 -31.39 -17.06 8.22
N LEU A 7 -31.10 -15.86 7.71
CA LEU A 7 -29.93 -15.61 6.87
C LEU A 7 -28.68 -15.71 7.75
N GLU A 8 -28.25 -16.92 8.05
CA GLU A 8 -26.86 -17.16 8.44
C GLU A 8 -26.01 -16.74 7.24
N LYS A 9 -25.44 -15.54 7.36
CA LYS A 9 -24.36 -15.06 6.50
C LYS A 9 -23.18 -16.01 6.77
N VAL A 10 -23.15 -17.12 6.05
CA VAL A 10 -21.97 -17.96 5.95
C VAL A 10 -20.97 -17.17 5.13
N THR A 11 -20.27 -16.25 5.79
CA THR A 11 -18.98 -15.75 5.32
C THR A 11 -18.03 -16.92 5.43
N THR A 12 -17.98 -17.72 4.36
CA THR A 12 -16.90 -18.66 4.13
C THR A 12 -15.64 -17.82 3.91
N THR A 13 -15.02 -17.39 5.00
CA THR A 13 -13.67 -16.85 4.99
C THR A 13 -12.78 -18.01 4.59
N ALA A 14 -12.53 -18.17 3.28
CA ALA A 14 -11.44 -18.99 2.82
C ALA A 14 -10.21 -18.63 3.67
N ALA A 15 -9.58 -19.60 4.31
CA ALA A 15 -8.49 -19.36 5.23
C ALA A 15 -7.37 -18.63 4.48
N LEU A 16 -7.28 -17.31 4.68
CA LEU A 16 -6.30 -16.46 4.03
C LEU A 16 -4.91 -16.99 4.35
N ARG A 17 -4.13 -17.20 3.30
CA ARG A 17 -2.72 -17.58 3.43
C ARG A 17 -1.88 -16.31 3.37
N VAL A 18 -0.95 -16.14 4.31
CA VAL A 18 -0.04 -14.98 4.34
C VAL A 18 0.78 -14.87 3.04
N GLU A 19 0.99 -16.00 2.37
CA GLU A 19 1.62 -16.10 1.07
C GLU A 19 0.86 -15.35 -0.04
N GLU A 20 -0.46 -15.18 0.11
CA GLU A 20 -1.30 -14.45 -0.85
C GLU A 20 -1.15 -12.93 -0.73
N LEU A 21 -0.60 -12.47 0.39
CA LEU A 21 -0.33 -11.05 0.61
C LEU A 21 0.91 -10.59 -0.15
N SER A 22 0.75 -9.50 -0.88
CA SER A 22 1.78 -8.67 -1.50
C SER A 22 2.71 -8.08 -0.44
N TYR A 23 3.85 -7.56 -0.90
CA TYR A 23 4.80 -6.90 -0.01
C TYR A 23 4.16 -5.77 0.81
N TRP A 24 3.38 -4.90 0.16
CA TRP A 24 2.74 -3.76 0.84
C TRP A 24 1.55 -4.19 1.70
N GLU A 25 0.80 -5.23 1.30
CA GLU A 25 -0.24 -5.80 2.15
C GLU A 25 0.36 -6.36 3.46
N ARG A 26 1.50 -7.06 3.38
CA ARG A 26 2.24 -7.55 4.56
C ARG A 26 2.72 -6.40 5.45
N ALA A 27 3.25 -5.32 4.85
CA ALA A 27 3.69 -4.15 5.59
C ALA A 27 2.53 -3.46 6.33
N VAL A 28 1.38 -3.26 5.66
CA VAL A 28 0.20 -2.68 6.31
C VAL A 28 -0.36 -3.59 7.40
N ALA A 29 -0.44 -4.90 7.15
CA ALA A 29 -0.86 -5.88 8.15
C ALA A 29 0.00 -5.81 9.41
N LEU A 30 1.33 -5.82 9.25
CA LEU A 30 2.27 -5.65 10.36
C LEU A 30 2.15 -4.29 11.04
N TYR A 31 1.84 -3.23 10.28
CA TYR A 31 1.65 -1.89 10.84
C TYR A 31 0.49 -1.87 11.84
N VAL A 32 -0.64 -2.51 11.53
CA VAL A 32 -1.84 -2.46 12.39
C VAL A 32 -1.95 -3.60 13.42
N SER A 33 -1.03 -4.56 13.39
CA SER A 33 -1.05 -5.72 14.28
C SER A 33 -0.55 -5.45 15.70
N SER A 34 -0.46 -6.49 16.50
CA SER A 34 0.19 -6.53 17.81
C SER A 34 1.72 -6.57 17.74
N MET A 35 2.34 -6.48 16.54
CA MET A 35 3.79 -6.44 16.38
C MET A 35 4.41 -5.35 17.27
N PRO A 36 5.40 -5.69 18.11
CA PRO A 36 6.01 -4.73 19.01
C PRO A 36 6.82 -3.69 18.22
N SER A 37 6.88 -2.46 18.74
CA SER A 37 7.68 -1.39 18.12
C SER A 37 9.19 -1.66 18.15
N ARG A 38 9.64 -2.60 18.98
CA ARG A 38 11.04 -3.02 19.09
C ARG A 38 11.15 -4.55 19.15
N PHE A 39 11.87 -5.11 18.19
CA PHE A 39 12.38 -6.48 18.20
C PHE A 39 13.72 -6.53 17.44
N ARG A 40 14.51 -7.58 17.61
CA ARG A 40 15.76 -7.75 16.83
C ARG A 40 15.43 -8.52 15.55
N ALA A 41 15.90 -8.04 14.40
CA ALA A 41 15.78 -8.79 13.15
C ALA A 41 16.50 -10.14 13.29
N GLY A 42 15.89 -11.22 12.81
CA GLY A 42 16.41 -12.59 12.93
C GLY A 42 16.11 -13.30 14.26
N THR A 43 15.52 -12.63 15.26
CA THR A 43 15.08 -13.29 16.51
C THR A 43 13.59 -13.64 16.53
N VAL A 44 12.86 -13.31 15.47
CA VAL A 44 11.42 -13.58 15.33
C VAL A 44 11.27 -14.79 14.41
N SER A 45 10.55 -15.81 14.87
CA SER A 45 10.27 -16.98 14.03
C SER A 45 9.32 -16.64 12.89
N ARG A 46 9.31 -17.50 11.87
CA ARG A 46 8.37 -17.42 10.75
C ARG A 46 6.92 -17.40 11.23
N GLU A 47 6.59 -18.29 12.15
CA GLU A 47 5.24 -18.48 12.70
C GLU A 47 4.79 -17.22 13.46
N GLN A 48 5.69 -16.60 14.21
CA GLN A 48 5.38 -15.36 14.93
C GLN A 48 5.12 -14.19 13.98
N MET A 49 5.89 -14.08 12.89
CA MET A 49 5.68 -13.06 11.87
C MET A 49 4.35 -13.26 11.13
N HIS A 50 4.01 -14.53 10.79
CA HIS A 50 2.71 -14.88 10.22
C HIS A 50 1.56 -14.52 11.16
N ALA A 51 1.68 -14.86 12.45
CA ALA A 51 0.66 -14.57 13.44
C ALA A 51 0.38 -13.06 13.53
N TRP A 52 1.42 -12.22 13.49
CA TRP A 52 1.22 -10.76 13.44
C TRP A 52 0.56 -10.29 12.15
N MET A 53 0.88 -10.86 11.00
CA MET A 53 0.20 -10.48 9.75
C MET A 53 -1.28 -10.85 9.78
N LEU A 54 -1.62 -12.05 10.25
CA LEU A 54 -3.01 -12.50 10.38
C LEU A 54 -3.78 -11.66 11.40
N ASP A 55 -3.18 -11.34 12.55
CA ASP A 55 -3.76 -10.41 13.55
C ASP A 55 -3.99 -9.02 12.95
N GLY A 56 -3.09 -8.52 12.10
CA GLY A 56 -3.29 -7.28 11.35
C GLY A 56 -4.50 -7.34 10.41
N VAL A 57 -4.63 -8.45 9.67
CA VAL A 57 -5.78 -8.71 8.78
C VAL A 57 -7.09 -8.80 9.56
N GLU A 58 -7.08 -9.46 10.70
CA GLU A 58 -8.27 -9.59 11.57
C GLU A 58 -8.71 -8.22 12.10
N ARG A 59 -7.76 -7.36 12.50
CA ARG A 59 -8.05 -6.04 13.07
C ARG A 59 -8.60 -5.03 12.07
N LEU A 60 -8.05 -5.00 10.85
CA LEU A 60 -8.37 -3.96 9.86
C LEU A 60 -9.30 -4.46 8.75
N GLY A 61 -9.29 -5.77 8.48
CA GLY A 61 -9.94 -6.39 7.34
C GLY A 61 -9.05 -6.40 6.09
N LEU A 62 -9.15 -7.49 5.32
CA LEU A 62 -8.30 -7.72 4.12
C LEU A 62 -8.48 -6.64 3.04
N GLU A 63 -9.71 -6.25 2.75
CA GLU A 63 -9.99 -5.24 1.72
C GLU A 63 -9.43 -3.86 2.07
N GLU A 64 -9.44 -3.52 3.36
CA GLU A 64 -8.84 -2.27 3.81
C GLU A 64 -7.30 -2.33 3.78
N ILE A 65 -6.71 -3.48 4.14
CA ILE A 65 -5.27 -3.71 3.96
C ILE A 65 -4.86 -3.50 2.51
N ARG A 66 -5.58 -4.11 1.57
CA ARG A 66 -5.37 -3.94 0.11
C ARG A 66 -5.41 -2.48 -0.30
N ARG A 67 -6.46 -1.77 0.13
CA ARG A 67 -6.62 -0.35 -0.20
C ARG A 67 -5.45 0.48 0.33
N GLN A 68 -5.08 0.30 1.60
CA GLN A 68 -3.97 1.03 2.20
C GLN A 68 -2.61 0.65 1.61
N ALA A 69 -2.43 -0.61 1.21
CA ALA A 69 -1.24 -1.10 0.54
C ALA A 69 -1.03 -0.42 -0.82
N ARG A 70 -2.09 -0.27 -1.62
CA ARG A 70 -2.04 0.47 -2.90
C ARG A 70 -1.62 1.92 -2.71
N TYR A 71 -2.13 2.59 -1.67
CA TYR A 71 -1.73 3.96 -1.33
C TYR A 71 -0.31 4.07 -0.78
N ALA A 72 0.13 3.09 0.02
CA ALA A 72 1.51 3.04 0.52
C ALA A 72 2.51 2.82 -0.63
N ASP A 73 2.23 1.92 -1.57
CA ASP A 73 3.05 1.71 -2.76
C ASP A 73 3.10 2.95 -3.65
N GLY A 74 1.94 3.57 -3.90
CA GLY A 74 1.85 4.80 -4.68
C GLY A 74 2.64 5.96 -4.07
N TYR A 75 2.52 6.15 -2.75
CA TYR A 75 3.33 7.13 -2.01
C TYR A 75 4.82 6.82 -2.12
N HIS A 76 5.24 5.57 -1.86
CA HIS A 76 6.65 5.18 -1.89
C HIS A 76 7.28 5.43 -3.26
N ARG A 77 6.56 5.10 -4.34
CA ARG A 77 6.99 5.36 -5.72
C ARG A 77 7.16 6.84 -6.02
N LEU A 78 6.19 7.67 -5.63
CA LEU A 78 6.31 9.12 -5.77
C LEU A 78 7.48 9.67 -4.95
N TRP A 79 7.69 9.15 -3.75
CA TRP A 79 8.77 9.58 -2.85
C TRP A 79 10.14 9.26 -3.45
N MET A 80 10.33 8.04 -3.97
CA MET A 80 11.55 7.62 -4.66
C MET A 80 11.85 8.45 -5.92
N SER A 81 10.81 8.99 -6.57
CA SER A 81 10.95 9.87 -7.73
C SER A 81 10.96 11.37 -7.41
N HIS A 82 10.95 11.76 -6.13
CA HIS A 82 10.86 13.16 -5.70
C HIS A 82 9.61 13.92 -6.22
N LEU A 83 8.50 13.21 -6.45
CA LEU A 83 7.25 13.74 -6.99
C LEU A 83 6.10 13.78 -5.97
N VAL A 84 6.39 13.66 -4.66
CA VAL A 84 5.36 13.74 -3.62
C VAL A 84 4.83 15.17 -3.50
N THR A 85 3.51 15.33 -3.67
CA THR A 85 2.84 16.60 -3.41
C THR A 85 2.55 16.77 -1.91
N VAL A 86 2.34 18.01 -1.46
CA VAL A 86 2.01 18.31 -0.06
C VAL A 86 0.75 17.58 0.40
N GLU A 87 -0.26 17.49 -0.47
CA GLU A 87 -1.52 16.81 -0.18
C GLU A 87 -1.31 15.29 0.01
N VAL A 88 -0.54 14.66 -0.89
CA VAL A 88 -0.20 13.23 -0.81
C VAL A 88 0.61 12.92 0.45
N GLU A 89 1.57 13.80 0.80
CA GLU A 89 2.34 13.70 2.05
C GLU A 89 1.45 13.76 3.29
N GLN A 90 0.48 14.69 3.31
CA GLN A 90 -0.45 14.84 4.43
C GLN A 90 -1.36 13.62 4.59
N ARG A 91 -1.93 13.11 3.48
CA ARG A 91 -2.77 11.90 3.53
C ARG A 91 -1.99 10.66 3.97
N HIS A 92 -0.76 10.50 3.48
CA HIS A 92 0.12 9.41 3.93
C HIS A 92 0.39 9.49 5.44
N LYS A 93 0.72 10.69 5.97
CA LYS A 93 0.92 10.89 7.41
C LYS A 93 -0.34 10.68 8.24
N ALA A 94 -1.52 11.04 7.71
CA ALA A 94 -2.79 10.79 8.40
C ALA A 94 -3.10 9.29 8.49
N ARG A 95 -2.75 8.52 7.45
CA ARG A 95 -2.95 7.07 7.40
C ARG A 95 -1.92 6.29 8.23
N PHE A 96 -0.67 6.77 8.23
CA PHE A 96 0.45 6.15 8.94
C PHE A 96 1.12 7.15 9.90
N PRO A 97 0.43 7.59 10.97
CA PRO A 97 0.92 8.66 11.86
C PRO A 97 2.21 8.29 12.59
N MET A 98 2.44 7.00 12.84
CA MET A 98 3.63 6.49 13.51
C MET A 98 4.72 6.05 12.52
N LYS A 99 5.50 7.00 11.96
CA LYS A 99 6.56 6.71 10.98
C LYS A 99 7.52 5.59 11.40
N GLY A 100 7.98 5.59 12.66
CA GLY A 100 8.89 4.54 13.16
C GLY A 100 8.26 3.14 13.16
N ARG A 101 6.94 3.05 13.32
CA ARG A 101 6.18 1.80 13.26
C ARG A 101 5.99 1.33 11.82
N LEU A 102 5.74 2.26 10.88
CA LEU A 102 5.68 1.94 9.45
C LEU A 102 7.03 1.41 8.94
N ASN A 103 8.13 2.10 9.24
CA ASN A 103 9.48 1.65 8.88
C ASN A 103 9.78 0.22 9.40
N ARG A 104 9.34 -0.08 10.63
CA ARG A 104 9.49 -1.42 11.23
C ARG A 104 8.65 -2.46 10.51
N ALA A 105 7.43 -2.11 10.14
CA ALA A 105 6.52 -3.00 9.43
C ALA A 105 7.03 -3.31 8.01
N GLU A 106 7.57 -2.32 7.30
CA GLU A 106 8.24 -2.51 6.01
C GLU A 106 9.48 -3.41 6.13
N GLN A 107 10.34 -3.18 7.14
CA GLN A 107 11.47 -4.08 7.41
C GLN A 107 11.01 -5.52 7.72
N GLY A 108 9.95 -5.66 8.51
CA GLY A 108 9.34 -6.96 8.80
C GLY A 108 8.84 -7.64 7.53
N ALA A 109 8.12 -6.92 6.68
CA ALA A 109 7.63 -7.39 5.39
C ALA A 109 8.78 -7.79 4.45
N ALA A 110 9.85 -6.99 4.36
CA ALA A 110 11.02 -7.30 3.55
C ALA A 110 11.73 -8.58 4.01
N ASN A 111 11.97 -8.71 5.32
CA ASN A 111 12.56 -9.92 5.90
C ASN A 111 11.67 -11.16 5.69
N SER A 112 10.36 -10.94 5.66
CA SER A 112 9.39 -11.99 5.37
C SER A 112 9.52 -12.53 3.94
N VAL A 113 9.98 -11.74 2.97
CA VAL A 113 10.17 -12.24 1.59
C VAL A 113 11.32 -13.24 1.50
N PHE A 114 12.38 -13.04 2.29
CA PHE A 114 13.54 -13.95 2.33
C PHE A 114 13.29 -15.21 3.18
N ALA A 115 12.46 -15.10 4.22
CA ALA A 115 12.22 -16.18 5.17
C ALA A 115 10.91 -16.96 4.92
N LEU A 116 9.96 -16.37 4.19
CA LEU A 116 8.66 -16.96 3.88
C LEU A 116 8.56 -17.31 2.40
N ALA A 117 7.58 -18.16 2.08
CA ALA A 117 7.23 -18.50 0.70
C ALA A 117 6.99 -17.24 -0.16
N PRO A 118 7.15 -17.37 -1.50
CA PRO A 118 7.05 -16.25 -2.44
C PRO A 118 5.79 -15.42 -2.19
N VAL A 119 5.93 -14.09 -2.28
CA VAL A 119 4.78 -13.18 -2.34
C VAL A 119 3.90 -13.54 -3.54
N SER A 120 2.60 -13.28 -3.44
CA SER A 120 1.72 -13.46 -4.59
C SER A 120 2.26 -12.70 -5.81
N GLY A 121 2.28 -13.37 -6.97
CA GLY A 121 2.70 -12.75 -8.23
C GLY A 121 1.72 -11.69 -8.74
N HIS A 122 0.62 -11.45 -8.01
CA HIS A 122 -0.35 -10.44 -8.33
C HIS A 122 0.28 -9.07 -8.05
N ARG A 123 0.70 -8.37 -9.10
CA ARG A 123 1.07 -6.96 -8.99
C ARG A 123 -0.21 -6.18 -8.70
N GLU A 124 -0.37 -5.74 -7.46
CA GLU A 124 -1.33 -4.69 -7.16
C GLU A 124 -0.97 -3.43 -7.96
N VAL A 125 -1.98 -2.76 -8.49
CA VAL A 125 -1.81 -1.48 -9.17
C VAL A 125 -1.70 -0.42 -8.08
N PRO A 126 -0.56 0.28 -7.93
CA PRO A 126 -0.45 1.35 -6.95
C PRO A 126 -1.46 2.46 -7.24
N GLU A 127 -1.94 3.12 -6.19
CA GLU A 127 -2.86 4.25 -6.28
C GLU A 127 -2.29 5.45 -5.53
N VAL A 128 -2.65 6.65 -5.95
CA VAL A 128 -2.29 7.87 -5.22
C VAL A 128 -3.45 8.25 -4.29
N ASP A 129 -3.16 8.38 -3.01
CA ASP A 129 -4.10 8.92 -2.02
C ASP A 129 -4.15 10.45 -2.18
N GLY A 130 -4.89 10.91 -3.20
CA GLY A 130 -5.02 12.31 -3.56
C GLY A 130 -4.73 12.64 -5.01
N VAL A 131 -4.47 13.92 -5.27
CA VAL A 131 -4.15 14.36 -6.62
C VAL A 131 -2.72 13.93 -6.98
N CYS A 132 -2.62 13.02 -7.94
CA CYS A 132 -1.35 12.65 -8.54
C CYS A 132 -0.79 13.83 -9.34
N PRO A 133 0.51 14.17 -9.23
CA PRO A 133 1.11 15.28 -9.96
C PRO A 133 1.02 15.14 -11.50
N CYS A 134 0.87 13.92 -12.02
CA CYS A 134 0.69 13.72 -13.44
C CYS A 134 -0.73 14.05 -13.93
N GLY A 135 -1.70 14.23 -13.02
CA GLY A 135 -3.12 14.39 -13.37
C GLY A 135 -3.59 13.28 -14.30
N GLY A 136 -3.23 12.02 -14.04
CA GLY A 136 -3.62 10.88 -14.88
C GLY A 136 -3.03 10.85 -16.30
N LYS A 137 -2.18 11.79 -16.69
CA LYS A 137 -1.50 11.80 -18.02
C LYS A 137 -0.46 10.67 -18.16
N GLY A 138 0.05 10.19 -17.03
CA GLY A 138 1.12 9.20 -16.98
C GLY A 138 2.53 9.79 -17.08
N TYR A 139 2.66 11.12 -17.13
CA TYR A 139 3.93 11.84 -17.06
C TYR A 139 3.75 13.19 -16.35
N VAL A 140 4.84 13.76 -15.84
CA VAL A 140 4.92 15.07 -15.19
C VAL A 140 5.86 15.95 -16.00
N GLU A 141 5.40 17.13 -16.40
CA GLU A 141 6.24 18.15 -17.03
C GLU A 141 6.99 18.91 -15.95
N ILE A 142 8.32 18.92 -16.03
CA ILE A 142 9.17 19.67 -15.12
C ILE A 142 9.60 20.94 -15.84
N ASN A 143 8.97 22.05 -15.44
CA ASN A 143 9.32 23.39 -15.87
C ASN A 143 9.97 24.10 -14.68
N ASP A 144 11.29 23.96 -14.54
CA ASP A 144 12.05 24.66 -13.50
C ASP A 144 12.51 26.02 -14.04
N PRO A 145 12.05 27.16 -13.48
CA PRO A 145 12.47 28.49 -13.92
C PRO A 145 13.96 28.79 -13.72
N GLY A 146 14.66 27.98 -12.91
CA GLY A 146 16.11 28.06 -12.69
C GLY A 146 16.95 27.16 -13.62
N LEU A 147 16.30 26.30 -14.40
CA LEU A 147 16.92 25.58 -15.52
C LEU A 147 16.72 26.39 -16.81
N ASP A 148 17.58 26.16 -17.80
CA ASP A 148 17.45 26.76 -19.12
C ASP A 148 16.01 26.55 -19.64
N PRO A 149 15.28 27.60 -20.05
CA PRO A 149 13.92 27.49 -20.59
C PRO A 149 13.76 26.52 -21.77
N GLU A 150 14.86 26.18 -22.47
CA GLU A 150 14.86 25.18 -23.53
C GLU A 150 15.04 23.73 -23.02
N LEU A 151 15.34 23.55 -21.72
CA LEU A 151 15.52 22.27 -21.03
C LEU A 151 14.26 21.84 -20.25
N SER A 152 13.07 22.06 -20.83
CA SER A 152 11.86 21.39 -20.34
C SER A 152 11.97 19.88 -20.58
N TYR A 153 11.81 19.07 -19.54
CA TYR A 153 11.79 17.61 -19.67
C TYR A 153 10.58 17.01 -18.96
N SER A 154 10.14 15.84 -19.44
CA SER A 154 9.05 15.08 -18.84
C SER A 154 9.60 13.87 -18.09
N LEU A 155 9.06 13.63 -16.90
CA LEU A 155 9.28 12.39 -16.16
C LEU A 155 8.06 11.49 -16.26
N ASP A 156 8.26 10.21 -16.55
CA ASP A 156 7.19 9.23 -16.45
C ASP A 156 6.64 9.18 -15.02
N CYS A 157 5.33 9.11 -14.88
CA CYS A 157 4.71 8.94 -13.58
C CYS A 157 4.98 7.52 -13.07
N PRO A 158 5.58 7.35 -11.88
CA PRO A 158 5.95 6.02 -11.39
C PRO A 158 4.73 5.19 -10.92
N VAL A 159 3.55 5.81 -10.87
CA VAL A 159 2.27 5.20 -10.46
C VAL A 159 1.36 4.95 -11.67
N HIS A 160 1.19 5.94 -12.56
CA HIS A 160 0.33 5.85 -13.73
C HIS A 160 1.17 5.69 -15.01
N ARG A 161 0.93 4.64 -15.80
CA ARG A 161 1.56 4.51 -17.12
C ARG A 161 0.90 5.44 -18.14
N ALA A 162 1.70 6.05 -19.02
CA ALA A 162 1.19 6.76 -20.19
C ALA A 162 0.29 5.83 -21.03
N GLY A 163 -0.88 6.32 -21.44
CA GLY A 163 -1.86 5.55 -22.20
C GLY A 163 -2.75 4.60 -21.37
N ALA A 164 -2.53 4.47 -20.05
CA ALA A 164 -3.47 3.78 -19.17
C ALA A 164 -4.60 4.74 -18.76
N SER A 165 -5.56 4.98 -19.66
CA SER A 165 -6.72 5.84 -19.39
C SER A 165 -7.66 5.19 -18.36
N TRP A 166 -7.45 5.48 -17.07
CA TRP A 166 -8.42 5.17 -16.00
C TRP A 166 -8.85 6.44 -15.28
N TRP A 167 -9.14 7.48 -16.06
CA TRP A 167 -9.88 8.63 -15.56
C TRP A 167 -11.33 8.20 -15.29
N ARG A 168 -11.69 8.01 -14.02
CA ARG A 168 -13.07 8.17 -13.53
C ARG A 168 -13.09 9.38 -12.59
N GLY A 169 -13.13 10.56 -13.22
CA GLY A 169 -13.36 11.83 -12.55
C GLY A 169 -14.24 12.68 -13.47
N GLY A 170 -15.55 12.52 -13.34
CA GLY A 170 -16.56 13.37 -13.98
C GLY A 170 -17.52 13.82 -12.89
N SER A 171 -17.36 15.07 -12.49
CA SER A 171 -18.27 15.79 -11.61
C SER A 171 -19.68 15.84 -12.21
N ALA A 172 -20.69 15.75 -11.35
CA ALA A 172 -21.90 16.57 -11.42
C ALA A 172 -22.12 17.14 -10.01
#